data_AF-A0A522UJT0-F1
#
_entry.id   AF-A0A522UJT0-F1
#
_cell.length_a   1.000
_cell.length_b   1.000
_cell.length_c   1.000
_cell.angle_alpha   90.00
_cell.angle_beta   90.00
_cell.angle_gamma   90.00
#
_symmetry.space_group_name_H-M   'P 1'
#
loop_
_entity.id
_entity.type
_entity.pdbx_description
1 polymer ?
#
loop_
_entity_poly.entity_id
_entity_poly.type
_entity_poly.pdbx_seq_one_letter_code
_entity_poly.pdbx_strand_id
1 'polypeptide(L)'
;MTTAQDIPILLMVFNRPDLAHRVLEQIQTARPTRLFIAADGPRPDHPDDDRNCQETRRLATQIDWPCEVKTLFRDHNLGCDAAVGSAIPWFFEHVEAGIVLEDDCLPDPSFFPFCAELLERHRDDEQIMAITGCCFQPNGFDSDSSYFFSQYPYTWGWATWRRAWKHYKQTPAEYPCLFDFEWLTNLLGSEMAARYWSNIITRCHENQTSAWDYRWIFSVWANQGLGIQPSRNLVSNIGCDARATHTKSDCAEMFNRSTQAMAFPLKHPPAVVRHVAADRVYEMRYLCPEPGSKPAPVIQRDRPLLQRVSPRPLIGKILRCIRGMHDIPRAAPLSREREEAERFLQHEFNFYRVQVQANTMAPVERQLSLYRQAVACEQNGIPGAFVECGTWKGGLVGVMALANLRHGLTRRSVHLFDSFEGIPEPDPAMDGAKAVAEAESVGCHPTGKLQAVRGFYENFASGTGTLEDNRHLLERVIGYPVEYLHYHVGWFQDTVPAAAETMGPIAILRLDGDWYASTRVCLEGLFSRLVPGGYLIIDDYGCYEGCRRATDEFFTSCGVQLPLTAIDAQAVYGVLPA
;
A
#
# COMPACT_ATOMS: atom_id res chain seq x y z
N MET A 1 29.82 -11.14 -14.47
CA MET A 1 28.48 -10.83 -15.00
C MET A 1 27.77 -12.14 -15.18
N THR A 2 26.61 -12.31 -14.59
CA THR A 2 25.76 -13.50 -14.74
C THR A 2 25.26 -13.54 -16.18
N THR A 3 25.53 -14.62 -16.90
CA THR A 3 25.11 -14.79 -18.29
C THR A 3 23.79 -15.56 -18.36
N ALA A 4 23.12 -15.55 -19.52
CA ALA A 4 21.91 -16.33 -19.73
C ALA A 4 22.11 -17.84 -19.46
N GLN A 5 23.33 -18.37 -19.66
CA GLN A 5 23.66 -19.78 -19.41
C GLN A 5 23.70 -20.13 -17.90
N ASP A 6 23.94 -19.14 -17.04
CA ASP A 6 24.10 -19.34 -15.60
C ASP A 6 22.75 -19.41 -14.87
N ILE A 7 21.68 -18.91 -15.50
CA ILE A 7 20.34 -18.85 -14.93
C ILE A 7 19.65 -20.22 -15.04
N PRO A 8 19.27 -20.83 -13.91
CA PRO A 8 18.49 -22.06 -13.90
C PRO A 8 17.10 -21.83 -14.49
N ILE A 9 16.61 -22.83 -15.22
CA ILE A 9 15.27 -22.80 -15.83
C ILE A 9 14.45 -23.98 -15.30
N LEU A 10 13.24 -23.71 -14.84
CA LEU A 10 12.18 -24.68 -14.60
C LEU A 10 11.23 -24.70 -15.79
N LEU A 11 11.12 -25.84 -16.46
CA LEU A 11 10.14 -26.13 -17.49
C LEU A 11 9.06 -27.06 -16.91
N MET A 12 7.82 -26.58 -16.86
CA MET A 12 6.65 -27.33 -16.41
C MET A 12 5.88 -27.85 -17.62
N VAL A 13 5.64 -29.16 -17.68
CA VAL A 13 5.04 -29.84 -18.84
C VAL A 13 3.92 -30.78 -18.40
N PHE A 14 3.00 -31.09 -19.31
CA PHE A 14 1.99 -32.12 -19.06
C PHE A 14 1.84 -33.10 -20.24
N ASN A 15 0.89 -32.86 -21.14
CA ASN A 15 0.46 -33.81 -22.17
C ASN A 15 0.44 -33.20 -23.58
N ARG A 16 1.21 -32.13 -23.81
CA ARG A 16 1.28 -31.39 -25.08
C ARG A 16 2.69 -31.48 -25.67
N PRO A 17 3.06 -32.64 -26.25
CA PRO A 17 4.44 -32.88 -26.70
C PRO A 17 4.91 -31.89 -27.76
N ASP A 18 4.01 -31.45 -28.65
CA ASP A 18 4.28 -30.47 -29.70
C ASP A 18 4.62 -29.07 -29.14
N LEU A 19 3.89 -28.60 -28.13
CA LEU A 19 4.16 -27.28 -27.53
C LEU A 19 5.42 -27.34 -26.66
N ALA A 20 5.54 -28.37 -25.82
CA ALA A 20 6.72 -28.58 -24.97
C ALA A 20 8.02 -28.61 -25.78
N HIS A 21 8.02 -29.29 -26.93
CA HIS A 21 9.17 -29.33 -27.82
C HIS A 21 9.54 -27.94 -28.36
N ARG A 22 8.55 -27.15 -28.81
CA ARG A 22 8.79 -25.79 -29.31
C ARG A 22 9.37 -24.86 -28.25
N VAL A 23 8.91 -24.97 -27.01
CA VAL A 23 9.47 -24.20 -25.89
C VAL A 23 10.89 -24.66 -25.57
N LEU A 24 11.15 -25.98 -25.60
CA LEU A 24 12.50 -26.51 -25.40
C LEU A 24 13.49 -26.04 -26.46
N GLU A 25 13.09 -25.96 -27.73
CA GLU A 25 13.92 -25.41 -28.82
C GLU A 25 14.34 -23.96 -28.52
N GLN A 26 13.47 -23.15 -27.91
CA GLN A 26 13.84 -21.79 -27.49
C GLN A 26 14.78 -21.81 -26.27
N ILE A 27 14.54 -22.67 -25.29
CA ILE A 27 15.45 -22.86 -24.15
C ILE A 27 16.85 -23.28 -24.62
N GLN A 28 16.93 -24.15 -25.63
CA GLN A 28 18.19 -24.61 -26.22
C GLN A 28 19.01 -23.45 -26.79
N THR A 29 18.39 -22.37 -27.29
CA THR A 29 19.13 -21.19 -27.77
C THR A 29 19.92 -20.50 -26.65
N ALA A 30 19.43 -20.56 -25.41
CA ALA A 30 20.12 -20.02 -24.23
C ALA A 30 21.15 -20.98 -23.65
N ARG A 31 21.07 -22.28 -23.95
CA ARG A 31 21.96 -23.35 -23.47
C ARG A 31 22.18 -23.29 -21.95
N PRO A 32 21.13 -23.27 -21.11
CA PRO A 32 21.29 -23.17 -19.66
C PRO A 32 22.12 -24.33 -19.13
N THR A 33 23.00 -24.05 -18.18
CA THR A 33 23.83 -25.07 -17.52
C THR A 33 23.04 -25.95 -16.56
N ARG A 34 21.85 -25.50 -16.13
CA ARG A 34 20.93 -26.22 -15.23
C ARG A 34 19.49 -26.12 -15.73
N LEU A 35 18.86 -27.25 -15.99
CA LEU A 35 17.48 -27.36 -16.43
C LEU A 35 16.69 -28.28 -15.50
N PHE A 36 15.55 -27.81 -15.03
CA PHE A 36 14.63 -28.52 -14.17
C PHE A 36 13.36 -28.80 -14.97
N ILE A 37 12.89 -30.05 -14.97
CA ILE A 37 11.72 -30.44 -15.75
C ILE A 37 10.71 -31.09 -14.80
N ALA A 38 9.59 -30.40 -14.58
CA ALA A 38 8.48 -30.94 -13.80
C ALA A 38 7.36 -31.39 -14.73
N ALA A 39 6.98 -32.66 -14.68
CA ALA A 39 5.91 -33.23 -15.49
C ALA A 39 4.78 -33.77 -14.62
N ASP A 40 3.54 -33.33 -14.86
CA ASP A 40 2.37 -33.92 -14.23
C ASP A 40 2.07 -35.33 -14.80
N GLY A 41 1.25 -36.10 -14.11
CA GLY A 41 0.84 -37.45 -14.51
C GLY A 41 -0.43 -37.48 -15.37
N PRO A 42 -0.69 -38.59 -16.08
CA PRO A 42 -1.88 -38.74 -16.91
C PRO A 42 -3.17 -38.69 -16.08
N ARG A 43 -4.25 -38.14 -16.64
CA ARG A 43 -5.58 -38.17 -16.01
C ARG A 43 -6.23 -39.55 -16.21
N PRO A 44 -6.89 -40.13 -15.19
CA PRO A 44 -7.46 -41.48 -15.28
C PRO A 44 -8.45 -41.67 -16.44
N ASP A 45 -9.24 -40.65 -16.77
CA ASP A 45 -10.33 -40.72 -17.76
C ASP A 45 -9.96 -40.10 -19.12
N HIS A 46 -8.67 -39.96 -19.43
CA HIS A 46 -8.19 -39.45 -20.71
C HIS A 46 -7.27 -40.46 -21.42
N PRO A 47 -7.76 -41.23 -22.41
CA PRO A 47 -7.03 -42.38 -22.98
C PRO A 47 -5.74 -42.00 -23.71
N ASP A 48 -5.63 -40.78 -24.23
CA ASP A 48 -4.42 -40.30 -24.91
C ASP A 48 -3.37 -39.73 -23.95
N ASP A 49 -3.72 -39.46 -22.68
CA ASP A 49 -2.82 -38.76 -21.75
C ASP A 49 -1.58 -39.58 -21.44
N ASP A 50 -1.68 -40.91 -21.26
CA ASP A 50 -0.51 -41.75 -20.94
C ASP A 50 0.56 -41.65 -22.04
N ARG A 51 0.16 -41.91 -23.30
CA ARG A 51 1.03 -41.78 -24.46
C ARG A 51 1.59 -40.35 -24.58
N ASN A 52 0.75 -39.34 -24.43
CA ASN A 52 1.15 -37.95 -24.62
C ASN A 52 2.09 -37.47 -23.49
N CYS A 53 1.87 -37.88 -22.24
CA CYS A 53 2.75 -37.57 -21.11
C CYS A 53 4.13 -38.22 -21.31
N GLN A 54 4.16 -39.49 -21.72
CA GLN A 54 5.41 -40.20 -22.00
C GLN A 54 6.20 -39.52 -23.11
N GLU A 55 5.54 -39.17 -24.22
CA GLU A 55 6.18 -38.45 -25.32
C GLU A 55 6.65 -37.05 -24.92
N THR A 56 5.85 -36.33 -24.13
CA THR A 56 6.22 -35.00 -23.61
C THR A 56 7.47 -35.08 -22.73
N ARG A 57 7.55 -36.06 -21.82
CA ARG A 57 8.75 -36.30 -20.99
C ARG A 57 9.96 -36.65 -21.84
N ARG A 58 9.79 -37.51 -22.85
CA ARG A 58 10.85 -37.91 -23.78
C ARG A 58 11.40 -36.72 -24.55
N LEU A 59 10.54 -35.83 -25.05
CA LEU A 59 10.95 -34.65 -25.80
C LEU A 59 11.58 -33.60 -24.87
N ALA A 60 10.97 -33.30 -23.72
CA ALA A 60 11.46 -32.31 -22.77
C ALA A 60 12.88 -32.64 -22.22
N THR A 61 13.26 -33.93 -22.22
CA THR A 61 14.56 -34.41 -21.73
C THR A 61 15.61 -34.64 -22.82
N GLN A 62 15.32 -34.33 -24.08
CA GLN A 62 16.28 -34.42 -25.18
C GLN A 62 17.21 -33.21 -25.19
N ILE A 63 18.23 -33.25 -24.33
CA ILE A 63 19.20 -32.17 -24.14
C ILE A 63 20.53 -32.53 -24.81
N ASP A 64 20.94 -31.75 -25.81
CA ASP A 64 22.15 -31.98 -26.61
C ASP A 64 23.30 -31.00 -26.30
N TRP A 65 23.16 -30.17 -25.26
CA TRP A 65 24.19 -29.28 -24.75
C TRP A 65 24.63 -29.64 -23.33
N PRO A 66 25.81 -29.19 -22.86
CA PRO A 66 26.24 -29.41 -21.48
C PRO A 66 25.26 -28.80 -20.48
N CYS A 67 24.45 -29.63 -19.83
CA CYS A 67 23.38 -29.22 -18.93
C CYS A 67 23.17 -30.26 -17.83
N GLU A 68 23.11 -29.82 -16.58
CA GLU A 68 22.59 -30.61 -15.47
C GLU A 68 21.06 -30.62 -15.55
N VAL A 69 20.49 -31.80 -15.80
CA VAL A 69 19.03 -31.98 -15.88
C VAL A 69 18.52 -32.63 -14.60
N LYS A 70 17.53 -32.01 -13.95
CA LYS A 70 16.77 -32.60 -12.84
C LYS A 70 15.31 -32.75 -13.22
N THR A 71 14.71 -33.88 -12.84
CA THR A 71 13.32 -34.19 -13.20
C THR A 71 12.45 -34.39 -11.96
N LEU A 72 11.21 -33.95 -12.07
CA LEU A 72 10.12 -34.23 -11.13
C LEU A 72 8.93 -34.76 -11.94
N PHE A 73 8.89 -36.07 -12.15
CA PHE A 73 7.81 -36.73 -12.91
C PHE A 73 6.82 -37.39 -11.97
N ARG A 74 5.54 -37.16 -12.22
CA ARG A 74 4.45 -37.72 -11.41
C ARG A 74 3.75 -38.86 -12.13
N ASP A 75 3.36 -39.89 -11.40
CA ASP A 75 2.62 -41.03 -11.96
C ASP A 75 1.12 -40.74 -12.11
N HIS A 76 0.60 -39.77 -11.36
CA HIS A 76 -0.80 -39.38 -11.36
C HIS A 76 -0.97 -37.88 -11.55
N ASN A 77 -2.05 -37.49 -12.22
CA ASN A 77 -2.39 -36.08 -12.41
C ASN A 77 -2.75 -35.43 -11.07
N LEU A 78 -2.01 -34.40 -10.66
CA LEU A 78 -2.37 -33.57 -9.50
C LEU A 78 -3.21 -32.36 -9.88
N GLY A 79 -3.24 -32.00 -11.17
CA GLY A 79 -3.91 -30.81 -11.67
C GLY A 79 -3.08 -29.56 -11.46
N CYS A 80 -3.44 -28.49 -12.19
CA CYS A 80 -2.64 -27.25 -12.31
C CYS A 80 -2.17 -26.69 -10.97
N ASP A 81 -3.10 -26.47 -10.02
CA ASP A 81 -2.81 -25.85 -8.72
C ASP A 81 -1.77 -26.64 -7.91
N ALA A 82 -2.02 -27.92 -7.67
CA ALA A 82 -1.16 -28.76 -6.84
C ALA A 82 0.15 -29.14 -7.55
N ALA A 83 0.11 -29.36 -8.88
CA ALA A 83 1.29 -29.69 -9.66
C ALA A 83 2.29 -28.53 -9.70
N VAL A 84 1.81 -27.30 -9.95
CA VAL A 84 2.65 -26.09 -9.97
C VAL A 84 3.07 -25.69 -8.56
N GLY A 85 2.12 -25.70 -7.61
CA GLY A 85 2.34 -25.35 -6.21
C GLY A 85 3.38 -26.23 -5.50
N SER A 86 3.70 -27.42 -6.04
CA SER A 86 4.80 -28.27 -5.54
C SER A 86 6.05 -28.27 -6.44
N ALA A 87 5.93 -27.98 -7.74
CA ALA A 87 7.08 -27.91 -8.64
C ALA A 87 7.98 -26.69 -8.36
N ILE A 88 7.39 -25.52 -8.10
CA ILE A 88 8.16 -24.29 -7.86
C ILE A 88 8.93 -24.35 -6.53
N PRO A 89 8.34 -24.79 -5.39
CA PRO A 89 9.13 -25.04 -4.17
C PRO A 89 10.27 -26.03 -4.37
N TRP A 90 10.03 -27.16 -5.05
CA TRP A 90 11.07 -28.15 -5.37
C TRP A 90 12.22 -27.55 -6.19
N PHE A 91 11.91 -26.70 -7.18
CA PHE A 91 12.93 -25.96 -7.92
C PHE A 91 13.77 -25.08 -6.98
N PHE A 92 13.10 -24.32 -6.11
CA PHE A 92 13.78 -23.46 -5.16
C PHE A 92 14.52 -24.20 -4.04
N GLU A 93 14.31 -25.48 -3.79
CA GLU A 93 15.22 -26.26 -2.90
C GLU A 93 16.65 -26.31 -3.46
N HIS A 94 16.82 -26.13 -4.76
CA HIS A 94 18.09 -26.29 -5.46
C HIS A 94 18.74 -24.98 -5.89
N VAL A 95 17.97 -23.90 -6.04
CA VAL A 95 18.44 -22.63 -6.60
C VAL A 95 17.90 -21.42 -5.82
N GLU A 96 18.62 -20.30 -5.86
CA GLU A 96 18.20 -19.03 -5.23
C GLU A 96 17.30 -18.18 -6.12
N ALA A 97 17.40 -18.34 -7.44
CA ALA A 97 16.64 -17.60 -8.44
C ALA A 97 16.64 -18.36 -9.77
N GLY A 98 15.65 -18.08 -10.61
CA GLY A 98 15.60 -18.68 -11.94
C GLY A 98 14.34 -18.34 -12.73
N ILE A 99 14.30 -18.84 -13.95
CA ILE A 99 13.20 -18.69 -14.90
C ILE A 99 12.22 -19.86 -14.72
N VAL A 100 10.93 -19.59 -14.83
CA VAL A 100 9.83 -20.56 -14.83
C VAL A 100 9.06 -20.41 -16.15
N LEU A 101 8.98 -21.51 -16.90
CA LEU A 101 8.26 -21.62 -18.17
C LEU A 101 7.28 -22.79 -18.12
N GLU A 102 6.11 -22.58 -18.72
CA GLU A 102 5.13 -23.63 -19.02
C GLU A 102 5.31 -24.12 -20.46
N ASP A 103 4.80 -25.31 -20.77
CA ASP A 103 4.92 -25.94 -22.09
C ASP A 103 4.26 -25.16 -23.23
N ASP A 104 3.46 -24.14 -22.91
CA ASP A 104 2.80 -23.25 -23.86
C ASP A 104 3.30 -21.80 -23.81
N CYS A 105 4.35 -21.50 -23.04
CA CYS A 105 4.96 -20.18 -22.96
C CYS A 105 6.20 -20.13 -23.86
N LEU A 106 6.05 -19.61 -25.08
CA LEU A 106 7.12 -19.55 -26.09
C LEU A 106 7.93 -18.24 -25.94
N PRO A 107 9.18 -18.28 -25.42
CA PRO A 107 10.00 -17.09 -25.26
C PRO A 107 10.73 -16.72 -26.55
N ASP A 108 10.93 -15.43 -26.76
CA ASP A 108 11.94 -14.90 -27.67
C ASP A 108 13.35 -15.13 -27.08
N PRO A 109 14.39 -15.37 -27.90
CA PRO A 109 15.76 -15.57 -27.39
C PRO A 109 16.29 -14.43 -26.51
N SER A 110 15.80 -13.20 -26.69
CA SER A 110 16.17 -12.06 -25.85
C SER A 110 15.57 -12.08 -24.44
N PHE A 111 14.59 -12.94 -24.16
CA PHE A 111 14.00 -13.14 -22.83
C PHE A 111 15.02 -13.65 -21.81
N PHE A 112 15.89 -14.59 -22.19
CA PHE A 112 16.86 -15.20 -21.29
C PHE A 112 17.92 -14.19 -20.78
N PRO A 113 18.64 -13.43 -21.63
CA PRO A 113 19.54 -12.39 -21.14
C PRO A 113 18.81 -11.26 -20.41
N PHE A 114 17.55 -10.95 -20.77
CA PHE A 114 16.72 -9.98 -20.03
C PHE A 114 16.49 -10.43 -18.57
N CYS A 115 16.06 -11.68 -18.36
CA CYS A 115 15.90 -12.23 -17.02
C CYS A 115 17.24 -12.34 -16.29
N ALA A 116 18.32 -12.76 -16.96
CA ALA A 116 19.63 -12.91 -16.32
C ALA A 116 20.15 -11.59 -15.74
N GLU A 117 20.07 -10.51 -16.51
CA GLU A 117 20.51 -9.20 -16.07
C GLU A 117 19.66 -8.67 -14.90
N LEU A 118 18.33 -8.83 -14.98
CA LEU A 118 17.42 -8.30 -13.97
C LEU A 118 17.40 -9.12 -12.68
N LEU A 119 17.57 -10.45 -12.76
CA LEU A 119 17.71 -11.32 -11.59
C LEU A 119 18.96 -10.95 -10.78
N GLU A 120 20.04 -10.58 -11.47
CA GLU A 120 21.26 -10.09 -10.83
C GLU A 120 21.07 -8.69 -10.26
N ARG A 121 20.55 -7.76 -11.06
CA ARG A 121 20.42 -6.35 -10.69
C ARG A 121 19.54 -6.15 -9.46
N HIS A 122 18.43 -6.90 -9.37
CA HIS A 122 17.48 -6.82 -8.28
C HIS A 122 17.61 -8.01 -7.30
N ARG A 123 18.80 -8.63 -7.23
CA ARG A 123 19.06 -9.79 -6.35
C ARG A 123 18.63 -9.53 -4.91
N ASP A 124 18.97 -8.37 -4.37
CA ASP A 124 18.76 -8.01 -2.96
C ASP A 124 17.63 -6.97 -2.76
N ASP A 125 16.93 -6.58 -3.84
CA ASP A 125 15.83 -5.60 -3.78
C ASP A 125 14.50 -6.29 -3.45
N GLU A 126 14.11 -6.25 -2.17
CA GLU A 126 12.89 -6.92 -1.70
C GLU A 126 11.61 -6.38 -2.33
N GLN A 127 11.62 -5.15 -2.88
CA GLN A 127 10.47 -4.58 -3.57
C GLN A 127 10.17 -5.30 -4.89
N ILE A 128 11.18 -5.90 -5.52
CA ILE A 128 10.99 -6.63 -6.78
C ILE A 128 10.80 -8.11 -6.48
N MET A 129 9.64 -8.62 -6.87
CA MET A 129 9.24 -10.01 -6.61
C MET A 129 9.13 -10.85 -7.87
N ALA A 130 8.97 -10.25 -9.05
CA ALA A 130 8.86 -10.99 -10.30
C ALA A 130 9.46 -10.22 -11.48
N ILE A 131 9.93 -10.96 -12.49
CA ILE A 131 10.27 -10.45 -13.81
C ILE A 131 9.41 -11.25 -14.79
N THR A 132 8.56 -10.59 -15.57
CA THR A 132 7.72 -11.27 -16.56
C THR A 132 8.29 -11.14 -17.96
N GLY A 133 7.93 -12.05 -18.87
CA GLY A 133 8.19 -11.96 -20.30
C GLY A 133 7.05 -11.33 -21.09
N CYS A 134 5.86 -11.15 -20.49
CA CYS A 134 4.70 -10.64 -21.21
C CYS A 134 4.59 -9.11 -21.16
N CYS A 135 4.11 -8.54 -22.27
CA CYS A 135 3.72 -7.14 -22.36
C CYS A 135 2.31 -7.05 -22.96
N PHE A 136 1.34 -6.67 -22.13
CA PHE A 136 -0.06 -6.48 -22.54
C PHE A 136 -0.40 -5.04 -22.92
N GLN A 137 0.61 -4.22 -23.19
CA GLN A 137 0.41 -2.92 -23.82
C GLN A 137 0.09 -3.14 -25.32
N PRO A 138 -0.95 -2.52 -25.89
CA PRO A 138 -1.45 -2.83 -27.23
C PRO A 138 -0.37 -2.82 -28.33
N ASN A 139 0.52 -1.83 -28.30
CA ASN A 139 1.60 -1.63 -29.28
C ASN A 139 3.00 -1.76 -28.66
N GLY A 140 3.11 -2.51 -27.56
CA GLY A 140 4.24 -2.40 -26.64
C GLY A 140 4.17 -1.11 -25.82
N PHE A 141 5.07 -1.00 -24.85
CA PHE A 141 5.20 0.17 -23.99
C PHE A 141 6.12 1.20 -24.65
N ASP A 142 5.60 2.39 -24.89
CA ASP A 142 6.38 3.49 -25.47
C ASP A 142 7.13 4.21 -24.35
N SER A 143 8.42 3.91 -24.22
CA SER A 143 9.29 4.47 -23.19
C SER A 143 10.75 4.39 -23.62
N ASP A 144 11.55 5.31 -23.10
CA ASP A 144 13.01 5.26 -23.21
C ASP A 144 13.62 4.08 -22.44
N SER A 145 12.88 3.45 -21.52
CA SER A 145 13.34 2.29 -20.75
C SER A 145 12.99 0.96 -21.40
N SER A 146 13.85 -0.05 -21.23
CA SER A 146 13.63 -1.41 -21.74
C SER A 146 12.52 -2.17 -20.98
N TYR A 147 12.13 -1.68 -19.81
CA TYR A 147 11.10 -2.27 -18.96
C TYR A 147 10.49 -1.21 -18.03
N PHE A 148 9.39 -1.56 -17.37
CA PHE A 148 8.73 -0.75 -16.36
C PHE A 148 8.28 -1.62 -15.18
N PHE A 149 7.97 -1.01 -14.05
CA PHE A 149 7.47 -1.72 -12.87
C PHE A 149 5.94 -1.68 -12.84
N SER A 150 5.33 -2.81 -12.50
CA SER A 150 3.88 -2.98 -12.42
C SER A 150 3.52 -3.71 -11.14
N GLN A 151 2.31 -3.48 -10.63
CA GLN A 151 1.78 -4.32 -9.55
C GLN A 151 1.30 -5.69 -10.05
N TYR A 152 1.26 -5.94 -11.37
CA TYR A 152 0.76 -7.18 -11.96
C TYR A 152 1.92 -8.10 -12.41
N PRO A 153 2.27 -9.13 -11.61
CA PRO A 153 3.34 -10.07 -11.93
C PRO A 153 2.83 -11.22 -12.82
N TYR A 154 2.71 -11.00 -14.14
CA TYR A 154 2.23 -12.04 -15.05
C TYR A 154 3.17 -13.26 -15.08
N THR A 155 2.58 -14.46 -15.06
CA THR A 155 3.30 -15.74 -14.92
C THR A 155 3.42 -16.54 -16.21
N TRP A 156 3.12 -15.94 -17.37
CA TRP A 156 3.40 -16.57 -18.68
C TRP A 156 4.85 -16.31 -19.09
N GLY A 157 5.72 -17.25 -18.72
CA GLY A 157 7.17 -17.11 -18.86
C GLY A 157 7.70 -15.96 -18.01
N TRP A 158 8.30 -16.30 -16.88
CA TRP A 158 8.67 -15.33 -15.86
C TRP A 158 9.89 -15.81 -15.09
N ALA A 159 10.44 -14.96 -14.23
CA ALA A 159 11.53 -15.28 -13.34
C ALA A 159 11.29 -14.68 -11.95
N THR A 160 11.83 -15.33 -10.94
CA THR A 160 11.73 -14.86 -9.55
C THR A 160 12.87 -15.44 -8.72
N TRP A 161 12.88 -15.09 -7.43
CA TRP A 161 13.82 -15.55 -6.43
C TRP A 161 13.13 -16.42 -5.40
N ARG A 162 13.87 -17.35 -4.81
CA ARG A 162 13.46 -18.08 -3.60
C ARG A 162 13.01 -17.11 -2.51
N ARG A 163 13.73 -15.99 -2.35
CA ARG A 163 13.39 -14.94 -1.37
C ARG A 163 12.01 -14.31 -1.60
N ALA A 164 11.53 -14.25 -2.84
CA ALA A 164 10.20 -13.72 -3.15
C ALA A 164 9.15 -14.84 -3.04
N TRP A 165 9.45 -16.03 -3.56
CA TRP A 165 8.55 -17.17 -3.52
C TRP A 165 8.22 -17.66 -2.10
N LYS A 166 9.08 -17.45 -1.11
CA LYS A 166 8.80 -17.78 0.30
C LYS A 166 7.51 -17.11 0.84
N HIS A 167 7.09 -16.01 0.21
CA HIS A 167 5.87 -15.28 0.57
C HIS A 167 4.60 -15.86 -0.09
N TYR A 168 4.73 -16.82 -1.01
CA TYR A 168 3.58 -17.45 -1.64
C TYR A 168 2.66 -18.11 -0.60
N LYS A 169 1.38 -17.77 -0.67
CA LYS A 169 0.32 -18.38 0.15
C LYS A 169 -0.72 -19.01 -0.75
N GLN A 170 -1.28 -20.14 -0.32
CA GLN A 170 -2.22 -20.93 -1.12
C GLN A 170 -3.63 -20.33 -1.09
N THR A 171 -3.98 -19.51 -0.10
CA THR A 171 -5.30 -18.90 -0.04
C THR A 171 -5.28 -17.47 0.53
N PRO A 172 -6.15 -16.56 0.01
CA PRO A 172 -6.37 -15.25 0.62
C PRO A 172 -6.77 -15.31 2.10
N ALA A 173 -7.35 -16.43 2.58
CA ALA A 173 -7.69 -16.60 3.99
C ALA A 173 -6.46 -16.60 4.92
N GLU A 174 -5.26 -16.85 4.39
CA GLU A 174 -4.00 -16.71 5.11
C GLU A 174 -3.63 -15.23 5.36
N TYR A 175 -4.41 -14.29 4.82
CA TYR A 175 -4.29 -12.84 5.01
C TYR A 175 -5.60 -12.22 5.55
N PRO A 176 -5.95 -12.44 6.84
CA PRO A 176 -7.29 -12.16 7.39
C PRO A 176 -7.71 -10.69 7.44
N CYS A 177 -6.87 -9.75 7.01
CA CYS A 177 -7.13 -8.30 7.00
C CYS A 177 -6.79 -7.62 5.66
N LEU A 178 -6.50 -8.41 4.61
CA LEU A 178 -6.20 -7.89 3.28
C LEU A 178 -7.31 -8.33 2.31
N PHE A 179 -7.35 -7.69 1.15
CA PHE A 179 -8.21 -8.09 0.02
C PHE A 179 -9.71 -7.87 0.19
N ASP A 180 -10.15 -7.05 1.16
CA ASP A 180 -11.50 -6.50 1.09
C ASP A 180 -11.62 -5.48 -0.07
N PHE A 181 -12.86 -5.10 -0.38
CA PHE A 181 -13.14 -4.22 -1.50
C PHE A 181 -12.47 -2.84 -1.35
N GLU A 182 -12.39 -2.29 -0.14
CA GLU A 182 -11.76 -1.00 0.13
C GLU A 182 -10.26 -1.10 -0.09
N TRP A 183 -9.62 -2.14 0.44
CA TRP A 183 -8.20 -2.43 0.28
C TRP A 183 -7.82 -2.59 -1.19
N LEU A 184 -8.58 -3.38 -1.96
CA LEU A 184 -8.35 -3.55 -3.39
C LEU A 184 -8.56 -2.25 -4.17
N THR A 185 -9.56 -1.45 -3.81
CA THR A 185 -9.81 -0.16 -4.44
C THR A 185 -8.63 0.79 -4.20
N ASN A 186 -8.06 0.79 -2.99
CA ASN A 186 -6.90 1.60 -2.65
C ASN A 186 -5.62 1.12 -3.35
N LEU A 187 -5.34 -0.19 -3.32
CA LEU A 187 -4.16 -0.76 -3.98
C LEU A 187 -4.19 -0.51 -5.49
N LEU A 188 -5.30 -0.85 -6.13
CA LEU A 188 -5.41 -0.80 -7.59
C LEU A 188 -5.68 0.65 -8.06
N GLY A 189 -6.31 1.47 -7.23
CA GLY A 189 -6.79 2.83 -7.55
C GLY A 189 -8.00 2.83 -8.49
N SER A 190 -8.66 1.69 -8.69
CA SER A 190 -9.76 1.50 -9.64
C SER A 190 -10.83 0.62 -9.02
N GLU A 191 -12.02 1.17 -8.80
CA GLU A 191 -13.18 0.39 -8.33
C GLU A 191 -13.52 -0.74 -9.30
N MET A 192 -13.39 -0.51 -10.60
CA MET A 192 -13.65 -1.53 -11.62
C MET A 192 -12.69 -2.72 -11.42
N ALA A 193 -11.40 -2.44 -11.29
CA ALA A 193 -10.41 -3.48 -11.04
C ALA A 193 -10.66 -4.14 -9.66
N ALA A 194 -11.01 -3.37 -8.64
CA ALA A 194 -11.34 -3.89 -7.32
C ALA A 194 -12.56 -4.83 -7.35
N ARG A 195 -13.59 -4.53 -8.15
CA ARG A 195 -14.76 -5.41 -8.33
C ARG A 195 -14.35 -6.71 -9.00
N TYR A 196 -13.57 -6.63 -10.09
CA TYR A 196 -13.05 -7.80 -10.77
C TYR A 196 -12.27 -8.70 -9.79
N TRP A 197 -11.29 -8.11 -9.09
CA TRP A 197 -10.42 -8.86 -8.19
C TRP A 197 -11.14 -9.36 -6.93
N SER A 198 -12.12 -8.63 -6.41
CA SER A 198 -13.00 -9.12 -5.32
C SER A 198 -13.76 -10.38 -5.73
N ASN A 199 -14.22 -10.44 -6.98
CA ASN A 199 -14.88 -11.64 -7.50
C ASN A 199 -13.88 -12.80 -7.63
N ILE A 200 -12.67 -12.55 -8.12
CA ILE A 200 -11.62 -13.59 -8.22
C ILE A 200 -11.22 -14.10 -6.84
N ILE A 201 -11.07 -13.21 -5.85
CA ILE A 201 -10.73 -13.59 -4.46
C ILE A 201 -11.84 -14.44 -3.84
N THR A 202 -13.11 -14.07 -4.03
CA THR A 202 -14.25 -14.88 -3.60
C THR A 202 -14.19 -16.27 -4.23
N ARG A 203 -13.96 -16.35 -5.55
CA ARG A 203 -13.81 -17.63 -6.25
C ARG A 203 -12.63 -18.46 -5.74
N CYS A 204 -11.51 -17.83 -5.37
CA CYS A 204 -10.38 -18.53 -4.75
C CYS A 204 -10.74 -19.05 -3.35
N HIS A 205 -11.45 -18.26 -2.54
CA HIS A 205 -11.88 -18.66 -1.19
C HIS A 205 -12.88 -19.83 -1.23
N GLU A 206 -13.78 -19.82 -2.22
CA GLU A 206 -14.78 -20.86 -2.44
C GLU A 206 -14.23 -22.07 -3.23
N ASN A 207 -12.93 -22.14 -3.49
CA ASN A 207 -12.26 -23.18 -4.30
C ASN A 207 -12.88 -23.38 -5.69
N GLN A 208 -13.44 -22.32 -6.28
CA GLN A 208 -14.05 -22.30 -7.61
C GLN A 208 -13.04 -22.02 -8.74
N THR A 209 -11.75 -22.00 -8.43
CA THR A 209 -10.66 -21.87 -9.41
C THR A 209 -9.42 -22.64 -8.95
N SER A 210 -8.82 -23.37 -9.89
CA SER A 210 -7.53 -24.04 -9.73
C SER A 210 -6.37 -23.26 -10.37
N ALA A 211 -6.60 -22.00 -10.73
CA ALA A 211 -5.55 -21.12 -11.25
C ALA A 211 -4.64 -20.64 -10.10
N TRP A 212 -3.39 -21.09 -10.10
CA TRP A 212 -2.40 -20.82 -9.04
C TRP A 212 -1.82 -19.41 -9.10
N ASP A 213 -1.84 -18.80 -10.29
CA ASP A 213 -1.28 -17.49 -10.62
C ASP A 213 -1.97 -16.34 -9.87
N TYR A 214 -3.29 -16.41 -9.65
CA TYR A 214 -4.00 -15.43 -8.81
C TYR A 214 -3.43 -15.37 -7.38
N ARG A 215 -3.08 -16.52 -6.81
CA ARG A 215 -2.51 -16.62 -5.45
C ARG A 215 -1.12 -15.99 -5.40
N TRP A 216 -0.36 -16.08 -6.49
CA TRP A 216 0.90 -15.38 -6.61
C TRP A 216 0.71 -13.87 -6.66
N ILE A 217 -0.25 -13.37 -7.45
CA ILE A 217 -0.60 -11.94 -7.49
C ILE A 217 -0.96 -11.42 -6.09
N PHE A 218 -1.80 -12.15 -5.35
CA PHE A 218 -2.14 -11.78 -3.97
C PHE A 218 -0.92 -11.76 -3.07
N SER A 219 -0.03 -12.75 -3.19
CA SER A 219 1.20 -12.81 -2.39
C SER A 219 2.11 -11.62 -2.69
N VAL A 220 2.23 -11.21 -3.96
CA VAL A 220 2.99 -10.01 -4.33
C VAL A 220 2.35 -8.74 -3.74
N TRP A 221 1.03 -8.59 -3.86
CA TRP A 221 0.32 -7.43 -3.32
C TRP A 221 0.36 -7.33 -1.79
N ALA A 222 0.22 -8.45 -1.09
CA ALA A 222 0.30 -8.50 0.37
C ALA A 222 1.67 -8.06 0.90
N ASN A 223 2.72 -8.18 0.08
CA ASN A 223 4.08 -7.79 0.42
C ASN A 223 4.52 -6.49 -0.27
N GLN A 224 3.58 -5.72 -0.83
CA GLN A 224 3.85 -4.46 -1.55
C GLN A 224 4.86 -4.61 -2.70
N GLY A 225 4.97 -5.81 -3.25
CA GLY A 225 5.94 -6.12 -4.30
C GLY A 225 5.52 -5.61 -5.67
N LEU A 226 6.51 -5.43 -6.53
CA LEU A 226 6.36 -5.09 -7.93
C LEU A 226 6.92 -6.20 -8.82
N GLY A 227 6.29 -6.35 -9.99
CA GLY A 227 6.81 -7.10 -11.11
C GLY A 227 7.49 -6.17 -12.12
N ILE A 228 8.56 -6.63 -12.75
CA ILE A 228 9.16 -6.00 -13.92
C ILE A 228 8.48 -6.51 -15.18
N GLN A 229 7.94 -5.60 -16.00
CA GLN A 229 7.40 -5.92 -17.33
C GLN A 229 8.28 -5.35 -18.45
N PRO A 230 8.61 -6.12 -19.49
CA PRO A 230 9.38 -5.64 -20.61
C PRO A 230 8.57 -4.64 -21.43
N SER A 231 9.26 -3.69 -22.08
CA SER A 231 8.60 -2.73 -22.95
C SER A 231 8.07 -3.37 -24.24
N ARG A 232 8.62 -4.54 -24.61
CA ARG A 232 8.19 -5.38 -25.73
C ARG A 232 7.70 -6.73 -25.22
N ASN A 233 6.79 -7.36 -25.93
CA ASN A 233 6.35 -8.70 -25.56
C ASN A 233 7.45 -9.72 -25.87
N LEU A 234 8.01 -10.38 -24.86
CA LEU A 234 9.10 -11.34 -25.00
C LEU A 234 8.63 -12.80 -24.91
N VAL A 235 7.41 -13.05 -24.41
CA VAL A 235 6.82 -14.39 -24.34
C VAL A 235 5.44 -14.38 -24.98
N SER A 236 5.18 -15.38 -25.83
CA SER A 236 3.86 -15.65 -26.40
C SER A 236 3.25 -16.88 -25.74
N ASN A 237 2.06 -16.76 -25.16
CA ASN A 237 1.31 -17.94 -24.75
C ASN A 237 0.61 -18.55 -25.97
N ILE A 238 1.07 -19.72 -26.40
CA ILE A 238 0.59 -20.45 -27.58
C ILE A 238 -0.39 -21.59 -27.22
N GLY A 239 -0.89 -21.60 -25.98
CA GLY A 239 -1.67 -22.70 -25.42
C GLY A 239 -3.18 -22.63 -25.64
N CYS A 240 -3.68 -21.56 -26.28
CA CYS A 240 -5.10 -21.39 -26.58
C CYS A 240 -5.56 -22.28 -27.73
N ASP A 241 -5.75 -23.56 -27.44
CA ASP A 241 -6.34 -24.55 -28.33
C ASP A 241 -7.42 -25.39 -27.60
N ALA A 242 -8.05 -26.33 -28.31
CA ALA A 242 -9.10 -27.19 -27.76
C ALA A 242 -8.64 -28.08 -26.58
N ARG A 243 -7.33 -28.17 -26.32
CA ARG A 243 -6.77 -28.97 -25.24
C ARG A 243 -6.60 -28.16 -23.94
N ALA A 244 -7.01 -26.89 -23.89
CA ALA A 244 -6.67 -25.97 -22.79
C ALA A 244 -7.47 -26.25 -21.51
N THR A 245 -6.79 -26.21 -20.36
CA THR A 245 -7.40 -26.50 -19.04
C THR A 245 -8.27 -25.35 -18.53
N HIS A 246 -7.91 -24.09 -18.83
CA HIS A 246 -8.56 -22.90 -18.25
C HIS A 246 -9.19 -21.95 -19.28
N THR A 247 -8.96 -22.13 -20.59
CA THR A 247 -9.37 -21.16 -21.61
C THR A 247 -10.56 -21.64 -22.42
N LYS A 248 -11.69 -20.93 -22.36
CA LYS A 248 -12.85 -21.05 -23.27
C LYS A 248 -13.21 -19.66 -23.80
N SER A 249 -13.11 -19.49 -25.13
CA SER A 249 -13.53 -18.38 -26.02
C SER A 249 -13.24 -16.89 -25.70
N ASP A 250 -13.13 -16.45 -24.44
CA ASP A 250 -13.29 -15.02 -24.11
C ASP A 250 -11.96 -14.28 -23.81
N CYS A 251 -10.80 -14.91 -24.01
CA CYS A 251 -9.47 -14.30 -23.78
C CYS A 251 -8.56 -14.29 -25.02
N ALA A 252 -9.10 -14.48 -26.22
CA ALA A 252 -8.35 -14.68 -27.46
C ALA A 252 -7.28 -13.60 -27.76
N GLU A 253 -7.45 -12.38 -27.26
CA GLU A 253 -6.54 -11.26 -27.52
C GLU A 253 -5.22 -11.30 -26.72
N MET A 254 -5.19 -12.01 -25.60
CA MET A 254 -3.97 -12.15 -24.77
C MET A 254 -3.06 -13.27 -25.27
N PHE A 255 -3.64 -14.30 -25.91
CA PHE A 255 -2.91 -15.45 -26.43
C PHE A 255 -2.33 -15.17 -27.82
N ASN A 256 -1.30 -15.93 -28.19
CA ASN A 256 -0.64 -15.88 -29.50
C ASN A 256 -0.16 -14.47 -29.92
N ARG A 257 0.07 -13.58 -28.95
CA ARG A 257 0.67 -12.26 -29.22
C ARG A 257 2.07 -12.45 -29.76
N SER A 258 2.41 -11.76 -30.84
CA SER A 258 3.75 -11.83 -31.43
C SER A 258 4.80 -11.36 -30.41
N THR A 259 5.94 -12.04 -30.39
CA THR A 259 7.11 -11.57 -29.65
C THR A 259 7.89 -10.54 -30.45
N GLN A 260 8.65 -9.71 -29.76
CA GLN A 260 9.58 -8.76 -30.37
C GLN A 260 10.88 -8.75 -29.57
N ALA A 261 12.00 -8.95 -30.27
CA ALA A 261 13.32 -8.98 -29.65
C ALA A 261 13.66 -7.69 -28.88
N MET A 262 14.27 -7.86 -27.70
CA MET A 262 14.81 -6.77 -26.88
C MET A 262 16.19 -6.35 -27.34
N ALA A 263 16.44 -5.05 -27.39
CA ALA A 263 17.76 -4.49 -27.64
C ALA A 263 18.59 -4.41 -26.35
N PHE A 264 19.90 -4.66 -26.45
CA PHE A 264 20.86 -4.57 -25.36
C PHE A 264 21.95 -3.52 -25.67
N PRO A 265 22.56 -2.87 -24.65
CA PRO A 265 22.31 -3.05 -23.21
C PRO A 265 20.92 -2.57 -22.78
N LEU A 266 20.38 -3.11 -21.68
CA LEU A 266 19.08 -2.67 -21.18
C LEU A 266 19.16 -1.21 -20.73
N LYS A 267 18.11 -0.45 -21.04
CA LYS A 267 17.90 0.89 -20.50
C LYS A 267 17.05 0.77 -19.24
N HIS A 268 17.67 0.98 -18.08
CA HIS A 268 16.97 0.88 -16.79
C HIS A 268 16.18 2.14 -16.48
N PRO A 269 14.94 2.01 -15.95
CA PRO A 269 14.23 3.14 -15.36
C PRO A 269 15.05 3.81 -14.25
N PRO A 270 14.91 5.14 -14.07
CA PRO A 270 15.70 5.90 -13.09
C PRO A 270 15.33 5.59 -11.63
N ALA A 271 14.14 5.01 -11.38
CA ALA A 271 13.67 4.66 -10.05
C ALA A 271 12.76 3.42 -10.10
N VAL A 272 12.72 2.69 -8.98
CA VAL A 272 11.78 1.59 -8.76
C VAL A 272 10.43 2.17 -8.35
N VAL A 273 9.60 2.49 -9.34
CA VAL A 273 8.27 3.08 -9.14
C VAL A 273 7.27 2.43 -10.08
N ARG A 274 6.11 2.04 -9.54
CA ARG A 274 4.97 1.50 -10.30
C ARG A 274 4.55 2.46 -11.41
N HIS A 275 4.40 1.93 -12.62
CA HIS A 275 3.89 2.68 -13.76
C HIS A 275 2.35 2.60 -13.85
N VAL A 276 1.66 3.43 -13.06
CA VAL A 276 0.20 3.42 -12.88
C VAL A 276 -0.56 3.51 -14.21
N ALA A 277 -0.10 4.32 -15.16
CA ALA A 277 -0.76 4.46 -16.46
C ALA A 277 -0.71 3.17 -17.30
N ALA A 278 0.36 2.39 -17.19
CA ALA A 278 0.47 1.10 -17.90
C ALA A 278 -0.47 0.07 -17.28
N ASP A 279 -0.55 0.04 -15.95
CA ASP A 279 -1.50 -0.81 -15.22
C ASP A 279 -2.95 -0.47 -15.59
N ARG A 280 -3.30 0.82 -15.70
CA ARG A 280 -4.63 1.25 -16.13
C ARG A 280 -5.03 0.77 -17.51
N VAL A 281 -4.10 0.75 -18.47
CA VAL A 281 -4.35 0.22 -19.82
C VAL A 281 -4.72 -1.26 -19.74
N TYR A 282 -3.97 -2.04 -18.95
CA TYR A 282 -4.27 -3.45 -18.73
C TYR A 282 -5.65 -3.62 -18.07
N GLU A 283 -5.93 -2.88 -17.00
CA GLU A 283 -7.19 -2.97 -16.26
C GLU A 283 -8.40 -2.68 -17.15
N MET A 284 -8.37 -1.59 -17.92
CA MET A 284 -9.48 -1.21 -18.81
C MET A 284 -9.73 -2.23 -19.91
N ARG A 285 -8.68 -2.87 -20.42
CA ARG A 285 -8.78 -3.79 -21.55
C ARG A 285 -9.16 -5.21 -21.14
N TYR A 286 -8.63 -5.68 -20.01
CA TYR A 286 -8.69 -7.10 -19.65
C TYR A 286 -9.49 -7.41 -18.38
N LEU A 287 -9.80 -6.40 -17.54
CA LEU A 287 -10.58 -6.59 -16.31
C LEU A 287 -12.00 -6.02 -16.41
N CYS A 288 -12.30 -5.23 -17.44
CA CYS A 288 -13.63 -4.70 -17.68
C CYS A 288 -14.54 -5.79 -18.26
N PRO A 289 -15.70 -6.09 -17.66
CA PRO A 289 -16.64 -7.00 -18.28
C PRO A 289 -17.32 -6.31 -19.48
N GLU A 290 -17.66 -7.09 -20.51
CA GLU A 290 -18.41 -6.58 -21.65
C GLU A 290 -19.74 -5.90 -21.22
N PRO A 291 -20.25 -4.91 -21.99
CA PRO A 291 -21.53 -4.28 -21.72
C PRO A 291 -22.66 -5.33 -21.65
N GLY A 292 -23.18 -5.59 -20.44
CA GLY A 292 -24.32 -6.50 -20.24
C GLY A 292 -24.15 -7.56 -19.13
N SER A 293 -22.97 -7.71 -18.53
CA SER A 293 -22.83 -8.59 -17.37
C SER A 293 -23.56 -8.01 -16.15
N LYS A 294 -24.45 -8.79 -15.52
CA LYS A 294 -25.10 -8.39 -14.28
C LYS A 294 -24.08 -8.46 -13.14
N PRO A 295 -23.93 -7.42 -12.30
CA PRO A 295 -23.09 -7.51 -11.11
C PRO A 295 -23.63 -8.60 -10.17
N ALA A 296 -22.73 -9.46 -9.69
CA ALA A 296 -23.04 -10.34 -8.57
C ALA A 296 -23.31 -9.50 -7.30
N PRO A 297 -24.24 -9.92 -6.43
CA PRO A 297 -24.54 -9.19 -5.21
C PRO A 297 -23.30 -9.10 -4.31
N VAL A 298 -23.03 -7.90 -3.82
CA VAL A 298 -22.03 -7.63 -2.78
C VAL A 298 -22.46 -8.38 -1.52
N ILE A 299 -21.67 -9.37 -1.08
CA ILE A 299 -21.90 -10.05 0.19
C ILE A 299 -21.53 -9.08 1.31
N GLN A 300 -22.55 -8.46 1.93
CA GLN A 300 -22.41 -7.95 3.29
C GLN A 300 -22.17 -9.16 4.20
N ARG A 301 -20.96 -9.30 4.76
CA ARG A 301 -20.74 -10.28 5.82
C ARG A 301 -21.59 -9.89 7.02
N ASP A 302 -22.56 -10.72 7.36
CA ASP A 302 -23.30 -10.65 8.62
C ASP A 302 -22.31 -10.65 9.78
N ARG A 303 -22.22 -9.52 10.50
CA ARG A 303 -21.60 -9.48 11.82
C ARG A 303 -22.44 -10.35 12.77
N PRO A 304 -21.84 -11.22 13.61
CA PRO A 304 -22.61 -11.95 14.60
C PRO A 304 -23.35 -10.96 15.52
N LEU A 305 -24.65 -11.20 15.65
CA LEU A 305 -25.62 -10.41 16.39
C LEU A 305 -25.18 -10.21 17.85
N LEU A 306 -24.60 -9.05 18.16
CA LEU A 306 -24.69 -8.51 19.52
C LEU A 306 -26.16 -8.16 19.78
N GLN A 307 -26.70 -8.78 20.82
CA GLN A 307 -28.11 -8.72 21.19
C GLN A 307 -28.63 -7.28 21.23
N ARG A 308 -29.69 -7.05 20.45
CA ARG A 308 -30.50 -5.83 20.47
C ARG A 308 -31.12 -5.65 21.86
N VAL A 309 -30.60 -4.69 22.63
CA VAL A 309 -31.40 -4.01 23.65
C VAL A 309 -32.29 -3.01 22.91
N SER A 310 -33.61 -3.19 23.01
CA SER A 310 -34.62 -2.37 22.33
C SER A 310 -34.66 -0.92 22.87
N PRO A 311 -34.85 0.10 22.02
CA PRO A 311 -34.91 1.51 22.42
C PRO A 311 -36.33 1.99 22.71
N ARG A 312 -36.52 2.72 23.81
CA ARG A 312 -37.63 3.67 24.04
C ARG A 312 -37.19 4.75 25.07
N PRO A 313 -37.77 5.96 25.09
CA PRO A 313 -37.71 6.99 24.07
C PRO A 313 -37.31 8.35 24.69
N LEU A 314 -36.25 9.01 24.22
CA LEU A 314 -35.98 10.41 24.60
C LEU A 314 -35.75 11.33 23.40
N ILE A 315 -36.47 11.05 22.30
CA ILE A 315 -36.70 12.02 21.23
C ILE A 315 -37.74 13.01 21.77
N GLY A 316 -37.26 14.04 22.44
CA GLY A 316 -38.11 15.08 23.02
C GLY A 316 -37.37 16.24 23.70
N LYS A 317 -36.06 16.10 24.01
CA LYS A 317 -35.29 17.16 24.68
C LYS A 317 -33.98 17.62 24.00
N ILE A 318 -33.56 17.04 22.87
CA ILE A 318 -32.33 17.47 22.15
C ILE A 318 -32.64 18.36 20.91
N LEU A 319 -33.91 18.67 20.63
CA LEU A 319 -34.31 19.61 19.56
C LEU A 319 -34.49 21.06 20.04
N ARG A 320 -33.75 21.52 21.06
CA ARG A 320 -33.87 22.91 21.52
C ARG A 320 -32.56 23.69 21.79
N CYS A 321 -31.41 23.20 21.35
CA CYS A 321 -30.14 23.97 21.39
C CYS A 321 -29.47 24.15 20.01
N ILE A 322 -30.22 24.06 18.91
CA ILE A 322 -29.77 24.50 17.58
C ILE A 322 -30.56 25.75 17.19
N ARG A 323 -30.26 26.86 17.87
CA ARG A 323 -30.58 28.23 17.41
C ARG A 323 -29.44 29.11 17.87
N GLY A 324 -28.44 29.27 17.00
CA GLY A 324 -27.31 30.16 17.26
C GLY A 324 -26.04 29.89 16.46
N MET A 325 -26.10 29.30 15.25
CA MET A 325 -24.95 29.25 14.34
C MET A 325 -25.44 29.27 12.89
N HIS A 326 -26.07 30.37 12.49
CA HIS A 326 -26.09 30.78 11.09
C HIS A 326 -25.01 31.84 10.96
N ASP A 327 -23.89 31.48 10.33
CA ASP A 327 -22.97 32.34 9.55
C ASP A 327 -21.57 31.70 9.48
N ILE A 328 -21.49 30.46 8.98
CA ILE A 328 -20.24 29.92 8.42
C ILE A 328 -20.45 29.88 6.90
N PRO A 329 -19.71 30.68 6.11
CA PRO A 329 -19.86 30.67 4.66
C PRO A 329 -19.50 29.29 4.11
N ARG A 330 -20.42 28.69 3.35
CA ARG A 330 -20.12 27.48 2.56
C ARG A 330 -19.07 27.82 1.52
N ALA A 331 -18.03 27.01 1.42
CA ALA A 331 -16.99 27.14 0.40
C ALA A 331 -17.60 27.14 -1.01
N ALA A 332 -17.03 27.97 -1.89
CA ALA A 332 -17.42 28.03 -3.30
C ALA A 332 -17.17 26.67 -4.01
N PRO A 333 -17.98 26.32 -5.03
CA PRO A 333 -17.77 25.09 -5.80
C PRO A 333 -16.39 25.10 -6.48
N LEU A 334 -15.69 23.98 -6.41
CA LEU A 334 -14.34 23.80 -6.95
C LEU A 334 -14.39 23.63 -8.48
N SER A 335 -13.27 23.91 -9.16
CA SER A 335 -13.12 23.55 -10.57
C SER A 335 -13.00 22.03 -10.71
N ARG A 336 -13.41 21.48 -11.86
CA ARG A 336 -13.36 20.03 -12.14
C ARG A 336 -11.96 19.43 -11.94
N GLU A 337 -10.92 20.13 -12.38
CA GLU A 337 -9.51 19.72 -12.19
C GLU A 337 -9.12 19.67 -10.71
N ARG A 338 -9.61 20.62 -9.91
CA ARG A 338 -9.35 20.67 -8.47
C ARG A 338 -10.12 19.59 -7.72
N GLU A 339 -11.35 19.28 -8.13
CA GLU A 339 -12.10 18.14 -7.59
C GLU A 339 -11.44 16.79 -7.92
N GLU A 340 -10.84 16.66 -9.10
CA GLU A 340 -10.10 15.47 -9.51
C GLU A 340 -8.80 15.32 -8.71
N ALA A 341 -8.06 16.41 -8.49
CA ALA A 341 -6.87 16.43 -7.64
C ALA A 341 -7.19 16.13 -6.17
N GLU A 342 -8.27 16.70 -5.62
CA GLU A 342 -8.70 16.44 -4.24
C GLU A 342 -9.20 15.00 -4.05
N ARG A 343 -9.84 14.43 -5.07
CA ARG A 343 -10.15 13.00 -5.11
C ARG A 343 -8.88 12.18 -5.14
N PHE A 344 -7.92 12.50 -6.01
CA PHE A 344 -6.65 11.76 -6.07
C PHE A 344 -5.94 11.72 -4.71
N LEU A 345 -5.77 12.87 -4.05
CA LEU A 345 -5.15 12.94 -2.72
C LEU A 345 -5.95 12.20 -1.65
N GLN A 346 -7.28 12.18 -1.73
CA GLN A 346 -8.10 11.35 -0.84
C GLN A 346 -7.83 9.85 -1.02
N HIS A 347 -7.74 9.38 -2.26
CA HIS A 347 -7.49 7.96 -2.54
C HIS A 347 -6.08 7.56 -2.12
N GLU A 348 -5.10 8.40 -2.44
CA GLU A 348 -3.72 8.23 -1.99
C GLU A 348 -3.64 8.18 -0.46
N PHE A 349 -4.29 9.12 0.23
CA PHE A 349 -4.36 9.14 1.68
C PHE A 349 -5.01 7.87 2.24
N ASN A 350 -6.12 7.40 1.65
CA ASN A 350 -6.79 6.17 2.08
C ASN A 350 -5.89 4.93 1.97
N PHE A 351 -4.99 4.88 0.99
CA PHE A 351 -3.99 3.82 0.88
C PHE A 351 -2.97 3.86 2.02
N TYR A 352 -2.44 5.03 2.37
CA TYR A 352 -1.41 5.15 3.41
C TYR A 352 -1.98 5.19 4.84
N ARG A 353 -3.24 5.62 5.03
CA ARG A 353 -3.85 5.76 6.37
C ARG A 353 -3.86 4.44 7.16
N VAL A 354 -3.83 3.29 6.46
CA VAL A 354 -3.80 1.96 7.10
C VAL A 354 -2.58 1.77 8.00
N GLN A 355 -1.48 2.47 7.72
CA GLN A 355 -0.24 2.43 8.51
C GLN A 355 -0.36 3.22 9.81
N VAL A 356 -1.23 4.23 9.87
CA VAL A 356 -1.33 5.17 11.00
C VAL A 356 -2.66 5.06 11.76
N GLN A 357 -3.70 4.44 11.19
CA GLN A 357 -5.05 4.43 11.75
C GLN A 357 -5.16 3.76 13.13
N ALA A 358 -4.24 2.86 13.48
CA ALA A 358 -4.18 2.24 14.81
C ALA A 358 -3.48 3.13 15.86
N ASN A 359 -2.83 4.21 15.42
CA ASN A 359 -1.96 5.09 16.19
C ASN A 359 -2.50 6.53 16.29
N THR A 360 -3.74 6.77 15.89
CA THR A 360 -4.42 8.07 16.10
C THR A 360 -5.86 7.89 16.55
N MET A 361 -6.37 8.84 17.35
CA MET A 361 -7.78 8.96 17.72
C MET A 361 -8.54 9.91 16.79
N ALA A 362 -7.83 10.67 15.94
CA ALA A 362 -8.46 11.63 15.06
C ALA A 362 -9.29 10.93 13.97
N PRO A 363 -10.48 11.43 13.64
CA PRO A 363 -11.29 10.91 12.56
C PRO A 363 -10.59 11.10 11.21
N VAL A 364 -10.98 10.29 10.22
CA VAL A 364 -10.41 10.28 8.87
C VAL A 364 -10.41 11.68 8.24
N GLU A 365 -11.42 12.49 8.51
CA GLU A 365 -11.53 13.87 8.00
C GLU A 365 -10.35 14.75 8.44
N ARG A 366 -9.95 14.68 9.72
CA ARG A 366 -8.79 15.42 10.22
C ARG A 366 -7.48 14.90 9.66
N GLN A 367 -7.33 13.58 9.60
CA GLN A 367 -6.13 12.97 9.04
C GLN A 367 -5.95 13.36 7.56
N LEU A 368 -7.03 13.33 6.77
CA LEU A 368 -7.00 13.77 5.37
C LEU A 368 -6.69 15.25 5.24
N SER A 369 -7.30 16.11 6.07
CA SER A 369 -7.02 17.55 6.07
C SER A 369 -5.54 17.81 6.29
N LEU A 370 -4.95 17.16 7.31
CA LEU A 370 -3.52 17.22 7.60
C LEU A 370 -2.66 16.71 6.43
N TYR A 371 -3.04 15.59 5.82
CA TYR A 371 -2.34 15.06 4.65
C TYR A 371 -2.33 16.07 3.50
N ARG A 372 -3.47 16.67 3.19
CA ARG A 372 -3.60 17.69 2.13
C ARG A 372 -2.73 18.92 2.41
N GLN A 373 -2.68 19.38 3.65
CA GLN A 373 -1.85 20.51 4.05
C GLN A 373 -0.36 20.18 3.93
N ALA A 374 0.06 19.00 4.37
CA ALA A 374 1.44 18.53 4.22
C ALA A 374 1.84 18.38 2.76
N VAL A 375 0.98 17.79 1.91
CA VAL A 375 1.20 17.72 0.46
C VAL A 375 1.28 19.11 -0.16
N ALA A 376 0.42 20.04 0.24
CA ALA A 376 0.46 21.42 -0.25
C ALA A 376 1.77 22.12 0.14
N CYS A 377 2.32 21.87 1.33
CA CYS A 377 3.64 22.38 1.71
C CYS A 377 4.74 21.85 0.77
N GLU A 378 4.70 20.58 0.37
CA GLU A 378 5.68 20.03 -0.57
C GLU A 378 5.51 20.58 -1.98
N GLN A 379 4.29 20.59 -2.51
CA GLN A 379 4.00 21.01 -3.88
C GLN A 379 4.29 22.50 -4.10
N ASN A 380 4.06 23.34 -3.09
CA ASN A 380 4.30 24.78 -3.17
C ASN A 380 5.69 25.18 -2.64
N GLY A 381 6.52 24.22 -2.24
CA GLY A 381 7.87 24.49 -1.75
C GLY A 381 7.90 25.35 -0.47
N ILE A 382 6.89 25.23 0.40
CA ILE A 382 6.84 25.96 1.68
C ILE A 382 7.98 25.44 2.56
N PRO A 383 8.95 26.27 2.98
CA PRO A 383 10.11 25.79 3.72
C PRO A 383 9.78 25.49 5.19
N GLY A 384 10.58 24.64 5.82
CA GLY A 384 10.53 24.42 7.28
C GLY A 384 10.10 23.02 7.71
N ALA A 385 10.14 22.82 9.03
CA ALA A 385 9.82 21.56 9.69
C ALA A 385 8.31 21.29 9.77
N PHE A 386 7.96 20.04 10.02
CA PHE A 386 6.63 19.64 10.48
C PHE A 386 6.67 19.41 11.99
N VAL A 387 5.73 20.00 12.72
CA VAL A 387 5.73 20.01 14.19
C VAL A 387 4.35 19.62 14.72
N GLU A 388 4.33 18.69 15.66
CA GLU A 388 3.14 18.31 16.42
C GLU A 388 3.40 18.37 17.92
N CYS A 389 2.51 19.03 18.65
CA CYS A 389 2.52 19.11 20.11
C CYS A 389 1.34 18.34 20.68
N GLY A 390 1.63 17.17 21.27
CA GLY A 390 0.65 16.14 21.61
C GLY A 390 0.55 15.13 20.48
N THR A 391 1.23 13.98 20.66
CA THR A 391 1.43 12.98 19.61
C THR A 391 0.75 11.66 19.92
N TRP A 392 0.51 11.35 21.20
CA TRP A 392 -0.01 10.07 21.66
C TRP A 392 0.80 8.90 21.09
N LYS A 393 0.26 8.14 20.12
CA LYS A 393 0.93 7.03 19.44
C LYS A 393 1.56 7.39 18.09
N GLY A 394 1.54 8.66 17.72
CA GLY A 394 2.25 9.23 16.58
C GLY A 394 1.51 9.19 15.24
N GLY A 395 0.24 8.80 15.21
CA GLY A 395 -0.48 8.58 13.94
C GLY A 395 -0.54 9.82 13.04
N LEU A 396 -0.73 11.02 13.61
CA LEU A 396 -0.83 12.26 12.84
C LEU A 396 0.53 12.84 12.44
N VAL A 397 1.55 12.70 13.30
CA VAL A 397 2.95 12.81 12.85
C VAL A 397 3.21 11.89 11.65
N GLY A 398 2.74 10.65 11.72
CA GLY A 398 2.87 9.66 10.66
C GLY A 398 2.22 10.12 9.36
N VAL A 399 1.05 10.78 9.41
CA VAL A 399 0.40 11.38 8.24
C VAL A 399 1.31 12.42 7.58
N MET A 400 1.91 13.32 8.35
CA MET A 400 2.84 14.33 7.82
C MET A 400 4.10 13.70 7.24
N ALA A 401 4.66 12.69 7.92
CA ALA A 401 5.83 11.94 7.45
C ALA A 401 5.55 11.22 6.12
N LEU A 402 4.40 10.56 6.00
CA LEU A 402 3.95 9.89 4.77
C LEU A 402 3.79 10.89 3.61
N ALA A 403 3.17 12.05 3.86
CA ALA A 403 3.04 13.10 2.86
C ALA A 403 4.41 13.57 2.36
N ASN A 404 5.37 13.83 3.27
CA ASN A 404 6.72 14.22 2.87
C ASN A 404 7.47 13.11 2.12
N LEU A 405 7.39 11.85 2.56
CA LEU A 405 8.05 10.73 1.86
C LEU A 405 7.57 10.58 0.41
N ARG A 406 6.30 10.90 0.15
CA ARG A 406 5.68 10.74 -1.17
C ARG A 406 5.87 11.96 -2.07
N HIS A 407 5.67 13.16 -1.52
CA HIS A 407 5.61 14.39 -2.31
C HIS A 407 6.81 15.30 -2.11
N GLY A 408 7.59 15.10 -1.04
CA GLY A 408 8.76 15.91 -0.73
C GLY A 408 9.97 15.54 -1.57
N LEU A 409 10.54 16.54 -2.25
CA LEU A 409 11.83 16.46 -2.94
C LEU A 409 13.00 16.27 -1.96
N THR A 410 12.82 16.74 -0.73
CA THR A 410 13.77 16.60 0.39
C THR A 410 13.04 16.14 1.64
N ARG A 411 13.77 15.52 2.57
CA ARG A 411 13.23 15.16 3.88
C ARG A 411 13.19 16.40 4.77
N ARG A 412 12.11 16.53 5.53
CA ARG A 412 11.92 17.62 6.50
C ARG A 412 12.29 17.10 7.88
N SER A 413 12.78 18.00 8.73
CA SER A 413 12.78 17.69 10.16
C SER A 413 11.34 17.59 10.64
N VAL A 414 11.04 16.54 11.42
CA VAL A 414 9.74 16.30 12.03
C VAL A 414 9.95 16.34 13.55
N HIS A 415 9.32 17.31 14.21
CA HIS A 415 9.43 17.51 15.65
C HIS A 415 8.18 17.01 16.36
N LEU A 416 8.39 16.14 17.33
CA LEU A 416 7.36 15.51 18.14
C LEU A 416 7.51 15.98 19.58
N PHE A 417 6.57 16.77 20.07
CA PHE A 417 6.53 17.16 21.48
C PHE A 417 5.48 16.34 22.20
N ASP A 418 5.87 15.64 23.25
CA ASP A 418 4.94 14.88 24.08
C ASP A 418 5.57 14.60 25.45
N SER A 419 4.75 14.55 26.49
CA SER A 419 5.21 14.10 27.81
C SER A 419 5.53 12.61 27.80
N PHE A 420 4.79 11.82 27.00
CA PHE A 420 4.66 10.37 27.10
C PHE A 420 4.26 9.87 28.51
N GLU A 421 3.76 10.79 29.34
CA GLU A 421 3.20 10.55 30.67
C GLU A 421 1.68 10.77 30.70
N GLY A 422 1.11 11.18 29.57
CA GLY A 422 -0.29 11.49 29.40
C GLY A 422 -0.60 12.97 29.63
N ILE A 423 -1.87 13.26 29.87
CA ILE A 423 -2.40 14.62 29.96
C ILE A 423 -2.26 15.18 31.39
N PRO A 424 -1.91 16.47 31.59
CA PRO A 424 -1.83 17.04 32.93
C PRO A 424 -3.23 17.36 33.49
N GLU A 425 -3.33 17.65 34.80
CA GLU A 425 -4.59 18.10 35.40
C GLU A 425 -5.11 19.35 34.69
N PRO A 426 -6.40 19.40 34.29
CA PRO A 426 -6.97 20.64 33.80
C PRO A 426 -7.02 21.68 34.93
N ASP A 427 -6.93 22.96 34.57
CA ASP A 427 -7.21 24.08 35.47
C ASP A 427 -8.71 24.39 35.42
N PRO A 428 -9.45 24.21 36.54
CA PRO A 428 -10.89 24.47 36.58
C PRO A 428 -11.28 25.91 36.22
N ALA A 429 -10.38 26.88 36.39
CA ALA A 429 -10.62 28.28 36.06
C ALA A 429 -10.41 28.60 34.56
N MET A 430 -9.75 27.72 33.82
CA MET A 430 -9.32 27.99 32.44
C MET A 430 -9.87 27.00 31.43
N ASP A 431 -9.93 25.70 31.78
CA ASP A 431 -10.22 24.62 30.83
C ASP A 431 -11.71 24.30 30.66
N GLY A 432 -12.54 24.85 31.52
CA GLY A 432 -13.99 24.75 31.47
C GLY A 432 -14.54 23.43 32.04
N ALA A 433 -15.87 23.38 32.16
CA ALA A 433 -16.55 22.31 32.90
C ALA A 433 -16.39 20.90 32.27
N LYS A 434 -16.22 20.82 30.94
CA LYS A 434 -16.06 19.55 30.24
C LYS A 434 -14.73 18.87 30.62
N ALA A 435 -13.62 19.60 30.53
CA ALA A 435 -12.29 19.11 30.88
C ALA A 435 -12.24 18.62 32.33
N VAL A 436 -12.81 19.41 33.25
CA VAL A 436 -12.93 19.06 34.67
C VAL A 436 -13.74 17.78 34.85
N ALA A 437 -14.90 17.66 34.23
CA ALA A 437 -15.76 16.49 34.36
C ALA A 437 -15.10 15.19 33.83
N GLU A 438 -14.34 15.29 32.73
CA GLU A 438 -13.60 14.14 32.18
C GLU A 438 -12.47 13.69 33.12
N ALA A 439 -11.70 14.63 33.69
CA ALA A 439 -10.70 14.30 34.70
C ALA A 439 -11.35 13.70 35.97
N GLU A 440 -12.46 14.26 36.46
CA GLU A 440 -13.19 13.72 37.60
C GLU A 440 -13.75 12.32 37.35
N SER A 441 -14.13 12.00 36.12
CA SER A 441 -14.65 10.67 35.74
C SER A 441 -13.65 9.53 35.96
N VAL A 442 -12.35 9.84 35.98
CA VAL A 442 -11.25 8.89 36.27
C VAL A 442 -10.67 9.07 37.67
N GLY A 443 -11.38 9.78 38.56
CA GLY A 443 -11.01 9.95 39.96
C GLY A 443 -9.97 11.04 40.22
N CYS A 444 -9.73 11.94 39.27
CA CYS A 444 -8.88 13.11 39.48
C CYS A 444 -9.68 14.24 40.14
N HIS A 445 -9.06 14.97 41.06
CA HIS A 445 -9.61 16.21 41.61
C HIS A 445 -8.77 17.38 41.10
N PRO A 446 -9.09 17.90 39.91
CA PRO A 446 -8.19 18.79 39.18
C PRO A 446 -7.93 20.10 39.91
N THR A 447 -6.66 20.48 40.01
CA THR A 447 -6.21 21.74 40.62
C THR A 447 -5.42 22.63 39.66
N GLY A 448 -5.28 22.23 38.40
CA GLY A 448 -4.43 22.91 37.40
C GLY A 448 -2.93 22.65 37.58
N LYS A 449 -2.53 21.61 38.32
CA LYS A 449 -1.12 21.25 38.48
C LYS A 449 -0.59 20.52 37.26
N LEU A 450 0.70 20.71 36.97
CA LEU A 450 1.44 19.94 35.98
C LEU A 450 1.72 18.52 36.51
N GLN A 451 0.66 17.72 36.61
CA GLN A 451 0.68 16.35 37.10
C GLN A 451 -0.19 15.50 36.19
N ALA A 452 0.34 14.36 35.73
CA ALA A 452 -0.40 13.46 34.85
C ALA A 452 -1.68 12.91 35.50
N VAL A 453 -2.79 12.95 34.76
CA VAL A 453 -4.07 12.37 35.14
C VAL A 453 -4.03 10.86 34.87
N ARG A 454 -3.85 10.07 35.94
CA ARG A 454 -3.84 8.60 35.84
C ARG A 454 -5.20 8.08 35.37
N GLY A 455 -5.18 7.05 34.53
CA GLY A 455 -6.41 6.42 34.03
C GLY A 455 -7.13 7.17 32.92
N PHE A 456 -6.72 8.40 32.57
CA PHE A 456 -7.39 9.20 31.55
C PHE A 456 -7.52 8.46 30.21
N TYR A 457 -6.44 7.81 29.77
CA TYR A 457 -6.43 7.05 28.51
C TYR A 457 -6.84 5.57 28.64
N GLU A 458 -7.11 5.05 29.85
CA GLU A 458 -7.43 3.62 30.05
C GLU A 458 -8.81 3.24 29.49
N ASN A 459 -9.72 4.21 29.40
CA ASN A 459 -11.04 4.02 28.80
C ASN A 459 -11.02 4.09 27.26
N PHE A 460 -9.90 4.49 26.67
CA PHE A 460 -9.73 4.44 25.21
C PHE A 460 -9.26 3.04 24.84
N ALA A 461 -9.92 2.42 23.86
CA ALA A 461 -9.68 1.02 23.45
C ALA A 461 -8.21 0.70 23.10
N SER A 462 -7.41 1.72 22.86
CA SER A 462 -6.02 1.69 22.45
C SER A 462 -5.02 2.05 23.58
N GLY A 463 -5.45 2.51 24.76
CA GLY A 463 -4.57 2.81 25.90
C GLY A 463 -3.68 4.05 25.73
N THR A 464 -2.70 4.21 26.63
CA THR A 464 -1.72 5.30 26.60
C THR A 464 -0.78 5.19 25.39
N GLY A 465 -0.30 6.34 24.90
CA GLY A 465 0.71 6.41 23.86
C GLY A 465 2.10 6.53 24.47
N THR A 466 3.07 5.80 23.94
CA THR A 466 4.45 5.79 24.43
C THR A 466 5.43 6.31 23.38
N LEU A 467 6.63 6.67 23.84
CA LEU A 467 7.74 6.98 22.93
C LEU A 467 8.04 5.80 22.01
N GLU A 468 8.01 4.56 22.51
CA GLU A 468 8.26 3.38 21.69
C GLU A 468 7.17 3.16 20.63
N ASP A 469 5.90 3.48 20.91
CA ASP A 469 4.84 3.45 19.87
C ASP A 469 5.17 4.40 18.71
N ASN A 470 5.64 5.61 19.04
CA ASN A 470 6.02 6.61 18.05
C ASN A 470 7.25 6.17 17.26
N ARG A 471 8.28 5.62 17.93
CA ARG A 471 9.49 5.11 17.26
C ARG A 471 9.18 3.91 16.38
N HIS A 472 8.37 2.97 16.88
CA HIS A 472 7.93 1.83 16.10
C HIS A 472 7.19 2.27 14.84
N LEU A 473 6.21 3.17 14.99
CA LEU A 473 5.45 3.70 13.85
C LEU A 473 6.36 4.43 12.86
N LEU A 474 7.11 5.44 13.30
CA LEU A 474 7.82 6.35 12.40
C LEU A 474 9.09 5.73 11.84
N GLU A 475 9.89 5.06 12.66
CA GLU A 475 11.18 4.51 12.25
C GLU A 475 11.03 3.17 11.53
N ARG A 476 10.04 2.33 11.90
CA ARG A 476 9.92 0.95 11.38
C ARG A 476 8.74 0.74 10.44
N VAL A 477 7.54 1.21 10.80
CA VAL A 477 6.34 0.99 9.97
C VAL A 477 6.33 1.94 8.78
N ILE A 478 6.53 3.23 9.02
CA ILE A 478 6.60 4.28 7.99
C ILE A 478 7.98 4.33 7.34
N GLY A 479 9.05 4.07 8.11
CA GLY A 479 10.43 4.10 7.61
C GLY A 479 10.93 5.51 7.32
N TYR A 480 10.51 6.51 8.11
CA TYR A 480 11.06 7.87 7.98
C TYR A 480 12.51 7.90 8.50
N PRO A 481 13.46 8.58 7.84
CA PRO A 481 14.86 8.50 8.23
C PRO A 481 15.08 9.13 9.61
N VAL A 482 15.70 8.36 10.50
CA VAL A 482 15.80 8.64 11.94
C VAL A 482 16.50 9.96 12.25
N GLU A 483 17.43 10.40 11.40
CA GLU A 483 18.17 11.65 11.55
C GLU A 483 17.31 12.90 11.34
N TYR A 484 16.10 12.74 10.80
CA TYR A 484 15.12 13.82 10.63
C TYR A 484 14.01 13.78 11.69
N LEU A 485 13.99 12.79 12.58
CA LEU A 485 12.99 12.66 13.64
C LEU A 485 13.55 13.24 14.95
N HIS A 486 12.86 14.26 15.49
CA HIS A 486 13.26 14.94 16.72
C HIS A 486 12.21 14.76 17.80
N TYR A 487 12.48 13.85 18.74
CA TYR A 487 11.60 13.55 19.87
C TYR A 487 11.92 14.46 21.06
N HIS A 488 10.97 15.30 21.45
CA HIS A 488 11.05 16.22 22.60
C HIS A 488 10.22 15.65 23.75
N VAL A 489 10.87 14.80 24.56
CA VAL A 489 10.23 14.07 25.66
C VAL A 489 10.15 14.94 26.90
N GLY A 490 8.93 15.24 27.33
CA GLY A 490 8.65 16.00 28.55
C GLY A 490 7.52 17.01 28.37
N TRP A 491 7.14 17.67 29.46
CA TRP A 491 6.07 18.67 29.46
C TRP A 491 6.42 19.87 28.57
N PHE A 492 5.43 20.42 27.87
CA PHE A 492 5.64 21.51 26.91
C PHE A 492 6.29 22.75 27.55
N GLN A 493 6.04 23.01 28.82
CA GLN A 493 6.62 24.12 29.59
C GLN A 493 8.15 24.04 29.67
N ASP A 494 8.70 22.83 29.60
CA ASP A 494 10.14 22.58 29.64
C ASP A 494 10.70 22.39 28.23
N THR A 495 10.00 21.64 27.37
CA THR A 495 10.53 21.20 26.09
C THR A 495 10.38 22.23 24.98
N VAL A 496 9.25 22.95 24.92
CA VAL A 496 8.99 23.92 23.84
C VAL A 496 9.96 25.11 23.90
N PRO A 497 10.19 25.78 25.04
CA PRO A 497 11.15 26.88 25.09
C PRO A 497 12.57 26.44 24.72
N ALA A 498 13.02 25.28 25.23
CA ALA A 498 14.34 24.75 24.95
C ALA A 498 14.54 24.42 23.47
N ALA A 499 13.56 23.76 22.84
CA ALA A 499 13.62 23.44 21.43
C ALA A 499 13.51 24.70 20.56
N ALA A 500 12.67 25.67 20.96
CA ALA A 500 12.48 26.91 20.24
C ALA A 500 13.80 27.69 20.09
N GLU A 501 14.78 27.61 20.98
CA GLU A 501 16.06 28.32 20.81
C GLU A 501 16.84 27.92 19.54
N THR A 502 16.71 26.66 19.13
CA THR A 502 17.48 26.07 18.02
C THR A 502 16.64 25.71 16.81
N MET A 503 15.32 25.73 16.93
CA MET A 503 14.40 25.28 15.89
C MET A 503 14.40 26.22 14.68
N GLY A 504 14.50 25.65 13.49
CA GLY A 504 14.40 26.39 12.24
C GLY A 504 12.97 26.86 11.92
N PRO A 505 12.74 27.30 10.66
CA PRO A 505 11.40 27.64 10.17
C PRO A 505 10.44 26.44 10.27
N ILE A 506 9.15 26.70 10.46
CA ILE A 506 8.09 25.69 10.56
C ILE A 506 7.10 25.86 9.41
N ALA A 507 6.81 24.78 8.68
CA ALA A 507 5.82 24.74 7.61
C ALA A 507 4.42 24.33 8.13
N ILE A 508 4.37 23.40 9.09
CA ILE A 508 3.14 22.98 9.76
C ILE A 508 3.39 22.97 11.27
N LEU A 509 2.56 23.72 12.00
CA LEU A 509 2.47 23.69 13.45
C LEU A 509 1.10 23.14 13.84
N ARG A 510 1.05 21.90 14.34
CA ARG A 510 -0.16 21.25 14.84
C ARG A 510 -0.17 21.17 16.35
N LEU A 511 -1.20 21.71 16.98
CA LEU A 511 -1.41 21.73 18.43
C LEU A 511 -2.58 20.82 18.80
N ASP A 512 -2.31 19.83 19.64
CA ASP A 512 -3.22 18.73 20.02
C ASP A 512 -2.95 18.35 21.49
N GLY A 513 -2.91 19.36 22.35
CA GLY A 513 -2.58 19.25 23.77
C GLY A 513 -3.74 19.54 24.71
N ASP A 514 -4.96 19.63 24.18
CA ASP A 514 -6.27 19.79 24.83
C ASP A 514 -6.49 21.05 25.70
N TRP A 515 -5.57 21.38 26.59
CA TRP A 515 -5.74 22.38 27.65
C TRP A 515 -5.21 23.77 27.29
N TYR A 516 -5.71 24.77 28.00
CA TYR A 516 -5.30 26.17 27.91
C TYR A 516 -3.79 26.32 28.01
N ALA A 517 -3.17 25.78 29.06
CA ALA A 517 -1.74 25.94 29.30
C ALA A 517 -0.90 25.25 28.22
N SER A 518 -1.32 24.07 27.76
CA SER A 518 -0.68 23.32 26.68
C SER A 518 -0.70 24.09 25.36
N THR A 519 -1.88 24.59 24.96
CA THR A 519 -2.05 25.37 23.74
C THR A 519 -1.29 26.70 23.81
N ARG A 520 -1.39 27.40 24.95
CA ARG A 520 -0.76 28.71 25.15
C ARG A 520 0.76 28.64 25.03
N VAL A 521 1.40 27.70 25.73
CA VAL A 521 2.87 27.59 25.72
C VAL A 521 3.42 27.21 24.34
N CYS A 522 2.71 26.35 23.61
CA CYS A 522 3.10 25.97 22.25
C CYS A 522 2.96 27.13 21.27
N LEU A 523 1.87 27.91 21.36
CA LEU A 523 1.69 29.12 20.55
C LEU A 523 2.79 30.16 20.83
N GLU A 524 3.04 30.47 22.11
CA GLU A 524 4.06 31.46 22.49
C GLU A 524 5.47 31.04 22.05
N GLY A 525 5.81 29.76 22.17
CA GLY A 525 7.13 29.26 21.81
C GLY A 525 7.37 29.05 20.32
N LEU A 526 6.35 28.62 19.57
CA LEU A 526 6.55 28.09 18.19
C LEU A 526 5.88 28.92 17.10
N PHE A 527 4.83 29.69 17.39
CA PHE A 527 4.08 30.40 16.35
C PHE A 527 4.94 31.38 15.56
N SER A 528 5.90 32.05 16.22
CA SER A 528 6.83 33.00 15.57
C SER A 528 7.74 32.35 14.52
N ARG A 529 7.86 31.02 14.51
CA ARG A 529 8.66 30.26 13.54
C ARG A 529 7.84 29.76 12.35
N LEU A 530 6.52 29.85 12.42
CA LEU A 530 5.64 29.48 11.31
C LEU A 530 5.90 30.42 10.12
N VAL A 531 6.21 29.85 8.96
CA VAL A 531 6.53 30.64 7.77
C VAL A 531 5.27 31.11 7.04
N PRO A 532 5.35 32.19 6.25
CA PRO A 532 4.27 32.58 5.35
C PRO A 532 3.90 31.43 4.40
N GLY A 533 2.59 31.20 4.22
CA GLY A 533 2.02 30.04 3.54
C GLY A 533 2.00 28.75 4.36
N GLY A 534 2.56 28.76 5.58
CA GLY A 534 2.53 27.64 6.52
C GLY A 534 1.17 27.50 7.22
N TYR A 535 0.93 26.32 7.78
CA TYR A 535 -0.34 25.95 8.42
C TYR A 535 -0.21 25.91 9.94
N LEU A 536 -1.09 26.65 10.63
CA LEU A 536 -1.38 26.44 12.05
C LEU A 536 -2.63 25.58 12.16
N ILE A 537 -2.57 24.50 12.93
CA ILE A 537 -3.71 23.59 13.15
C ILE A 537 -3.95 23.50 14.65
N ILE A 538 -5.19 23.72 15.08
CA ILE A 538 -5.62 23.60 16.48
C ILE A 538 -6.69 22.51 16.53
N ASP A 539 -6.33 21.34 17.07
CA ASP A 539 -7.20 20.16 17.00
C ASP A 539 -8.44 20.27 17.90
N ASP A 540 -8.27 20.89 19.08
CA ASP A 540 -9.30 20.91 20.11
C ASP A 540 -10.08 22.22 20.22
N TYR A 541 -9.93 23.13 19.27
CA TYR A 541 -10.49 24.48 19.33
C TYR A 541 -12.00 24.50 19.60
N GLY A 542 -12.74 23.62 18.93
CA GLY A 542 -14.17 23.40 19.06
C GLY A 542 -14.57 22.54 20.26
N CYS A 543 -13.61 21.79 20.82
CA CYS A 543 -13.81 20.72 21.80
C CYS A 543 -13.68 21.18 23.25
N TYR A 544 -12.61 21.94 23.57
CA TYR A 544 -12.31 22.41 24.93
C TYR A 544 -12.25 23.93 25.00
N GLU A 545 -12.89 24.48 26.04
CA GLU A 545 -12.97 25.93 26.26
C GLU A 545 -11.58 26.53 26.50
N GLY A 546 -10.73 25.85 27.27
CA GLY A 546 -9.36 26.26 27.52
C GLY A 546 -8.52 26.39 26.25
N CYS A 547 -8.54 25.40 25.37
CA CYS A 547 -7.83 25.45 24.08
C CYS A 547 -8.28 26.64 23.22
N ARG A 548 -9.60 26.83 23.09
CA ARG A 548 -10.17 27.96 22.36
C ARG A 548 -9.72 29.30 22.94
N ARG A 549 -9.87 29.45 24.26
CA ARG A 549 -9.53 30.66 24.99
C ARG A 549 -8.04 30.99 24.86
N ALA A 550 -7.15 30.01 24.99
CA ALA A 550 -5.71 30.20 24.80
C ALA A 550 -5.39 30.72 23.40
N THR A 551 -6.03 30.16 22.37
CA THR A 551 -5.86 30.56 20.97
C THR A 551 -6.33 32.01 20.75
N ASP A 552 -7.54 32.34 21.20
CA ASP A 552 -8.15 33.65 21.00
C ASP A 552 -7.39 34.76 21.76
N GLU A 553 -7.00 34.50 23.01
CA GLU A 553 -6.19 35.40 23.81
C GLU A 553 -4.80 35.59 23.21
N PHE A 554 -4.21 34.53 22.61
CA PHE A 554 -2.92 34.63 21.92
C PHE A 554 -2.99 35.54 20.70
N PHE A 555 -3.93 35.29 19.79
CA PHE A 555 -4.13 36.14 18.62
C PHE A 555 -4.42 37.59 18.99
N THR A 556 -5.25 37.81 20.01
CA THR A 556 -5.51 39.15 20.54
C THR A 556 -4.24 39.80 21.08
N SER A 557 -3.46 39.08 21.88
CA SER A 557 -2.23 39.61 22.50
C SER A 557 -1.13 39.95 21.49
N CYS A 558 -1.05 39.21 20.39
CA CYS A 558 -0.05 39.43 19.34
C CYS A 558 -0.57 40.31 18.18
N GLY A 559 -1.83 40.76 18.22
CA GLY A 559 -2.45 41.52 17.13
C GLY A 559 -2.52 40.74 15.81
N VAL A 560 -2.56 39.40 15.89
CA VAL A 560 -2.59 38.52 14.72
C VAL A 560 -4.02 38.36 14.23
N GLN A 561 -4.25 38.62 12.95
CA GLN A 561 -5.50 38.30 12.27
C GLN A 561 -5.29 37.10 11.35
N LEU A 562 -5.49 35.90 11.90
CA LEU A 562 -5.40 34.65 11.15
C LEU A 562 -6.79 34.03 11.03
N PRO A 563 -7.42 34.07 9.83
CA PRO A 563 -8.71 33.42 9.62
C PRO A 563 -8.60 31.91 9.86
N LEU A 564 -9.44 31.38 10.75
CA LEU A 564 -9.51 29.95 11.05
C LEU A 564 -10.62 29.29 10.24
N THR A 565 -10.28 28.23 9.53
CA THR A 565 -11.19 27.39 8.75
C THR A 565 -11.47 26.11 9.54
N ALA A 566 -12.74 25.78 9.72
CA ALA A 566 -13.13 24.52 10.35
C ALA A 566 -12.72 23.33 9.49
N ILE A 567 -12.13 22.32 10.12
CA ILE A 567 -11.91 21.00 9.54
C ILE A 567 -13.13 20.13 9.84
N ASP A 568 -13.50 20.06 11.12
CA ASP A 568 -14.71 19.41 11.61
C ASP A 568 -15.33 20.25 12.75
N ALA A 569 -16.16 19.66 13.61
CA ALA A 569 -16.76 20.38 14.74
C ALA A 569 -15.78 20.74 15.87
N GLN A 570 -14.57 20.16 15.88
CA GLN A 570 -13.55 20.30 16.90
C GLN A 570 -12.31 21.03 16.36
N ALA A 571 -11.79 20.62 15.22
CA ALA A 571 -10.52 21.12 14.72
C ALA A 571 -10.68 22.28 13.74
N VAL A 572 -9.72 23.19 13.78
CA VAL A 572 -9.59 24.32 12.87
C VAL A 572 -8.16 24.44 12.36
N TYR A 573 -7.98 25.07 11.21
CA TYR A 573 -6.65 25.47 10.73
C TYR A 573 -6.65 26.89 10.17
N GLY A 574 -5.51 27.57 10.25
CA GLY A 574 -5.24 28.85 9.60
C GLY A 574 -4.00 28.74 8.72
N VAL A 575 -3.96 29.52 7.63
CA VAL A 575 -2.80 29.64 6.74
C VAL A 575 -2.16 30.99 6.97
N LEU A 576 -0.89 31.03 7.39
CA LEU A 576 -0.21 32.29 7.65
C LEU A 576 -0.09 33.09 6.33
N PRO A 577 -0.59 34.33 6.25
CA PRO A 577 -0.53 35.12 5.03
C PRO A 577 0.91 35.35 4.55
N ALA A 578 1.08 35.46 3.22
CA ALA A 578 2.34 35.73 2.52
C ALA A 578 2.94 37.09 2.88
#